data_AF-A0AAU6LIS8-F1
#
_entry.id   AF-A0AAU6LIS8-F1
#
_cell.length_a   1.000
_cell.length_b   1.000
_cell.length_c   1.000
_cell.angle_alpha   90.00
_cell.angle_beta   90.00
_cell.angle_gamma   90.00
#
_symmetry.space_group_name_H-M   'P 1'
#
loop_
_entity.id
_entity.type
_entity.pdbx_description
1 polymer ?
#
loop_
_entity_poly.entity_id
_entity_poly.type
_entity_poly.pdbx_seq_one_letter_code
_entity_poly.pdbx_strand_id
1 'polypeptide(L)' 'MTVDDVADYLNVPESWVYGNWKARGIPFRKVGQSLRCRPADLDKWLDRQN' A
#
# COMPACT_ATOMS: atom_id res chain seq x y z
N MET A 1 -7.19 3.44 -4.03
CA MET A 1 -6.83 3.57 -2.61
C MET A 1 -5.69 4.55 -2.48
N THR A 2 -5.81 5.49 -1.55
CA THR A 2 -4.74 6.40 -1.12
C THR A 2 -3.73 5.65 -0.23
N VAL A 3 -2.71 6.34 0.28
CA VAL A 3 -1.83 5.74 1.30
C VAL A 3 -2.59 5.50 2.60
N ASP A 4 -3.49 6.42 2.94
CA ASP A 4 -4.34 6.38 4.12
C ASP A 4 -5.28 5.16 4.09
N ASP A 5 -5.98 4.96 2.97
CA ASP A 5 -6.84 3.79 2.75
C ASP A 5 -6.08 2.46 2.92
N VAL A 6 -4.80 2.42 2.52
CA VAL A 6 -3.94 1.23 2.65
C VAL A 6 -3.48 1.05 4.09
N ALA A 7 -3.18 2.15 4.79
CA ALA A 7 -2.79 2.15 6.20
C ALA A 7 -3.94 1.60 7.06
N ASP A 8 -5.15 2.10 6.83
CA ASP A 8 -6.39 1.63 7.46
C ASP A 8 -6.65 0.15 7.15
N TYR A 9 -6.52 -0.24 5.88
CA TYR A 9 -6.76 -1.63 5.47
C TYR A 9 -5.80 -2.62 6.12
N LEU A 10 -4.52 -2.24 6.23
CA LEU A 10 -3.49 -3.07 6.86
C LEU A 10 -3.46 -2.92 8.38
N ASN A 11 -4.26 -2.02 8.95
CA ASN A 11 -4.25 -1.63 10.36
C ASN A 11 -2.85 -1.25 10.87
N VAL A 12 -2.15 -0.40 10.09
CA VAL A 12 -0.80 0.10 10.38
C VAL A 12 -0.77 1.63 10.26
N PRO A 13 0.17 2.33 10.92
CA PRO A 13 0.29 3.78 10.78
C PRO A 13 0.63 4.21 9.34
N GLU A 14 0.07 5.32 8.85
CA GLU A 14 0.42 5.91 7.54
C GLU A 14 1.93 6.11 7.37
N SER A 15 2.60 6.59 8.43
CA SER A 15 4.04 6.83 8.45
C SER A 15 4.84 5.54 8.21
N TRP A 16 4.34 4.41 8.70
CA TRP A 16 4.90 3.10 8.42
C TRP A 16 4.74 2.77 6.94
N VAL A 17 3.57 3.03 6.33
CA VAL A 17 3.35 2.80 4.90
C VAL A 17 4.29 3.66 4.08
N TYR A 18 4.40 4.96 4.34
CA TYR A 18 5.33 5.85 3.64
C TYR A 18 6.80 5.40 3.74
N GLY A 19 7.23 4.94 4.92
CA GLY A 19 8.61 4.48 5.14
C GLY A 19 8.90 3.08 4.58
N ASN A 20 7.90 2.20 4.52
CA ASN A 20 8.10 0.77 4.27
C ASN A 20 7.54 0.29 2.94
N TRP A 21 6.65 1.02 2.26
CA TRP A 21 5.96 0.50 1.08
C TRP A 21 6.92 0.01 -0.01
N LYS A 22 8.04 0.71 -0.22
CA LYS A 22 9.05 0.34 -1.21
C LYS A 22 9.86 -0.89 -0.78
N ALA A 23 10.19 -0.98 0.51
CA ALA A 23 10.94 -2.11 1.08
C ALA A 23 10.09 -3.39 1.18
N ARG A 24 8.80 -3.23 1.50
CA ARG A 24 7.78 -4.29 1.59
C ARG A 24 7.25 -4.73 0.22
N GLY A 25 7.56 -3.97 -0.83
CA GLY A 25 7.06 -4.24 -2.18
C GLY A 25 5.54 -4.06 -2.31
N ILE A 26 4.94 -3.17 -1.52
CA ILE A 26 3.51 -2.87 -1.61
C ILE A 26 3.23 -2.27 -3.01
N PRO A 27 2.19 -2.72 -3.73
CA PRO A 27 1.98 -2.41 -5.14
C PRO A 27 1.39 -1.00 -5.36
N PHE A 28 2.03 0.02 -4.80
CA PHE A 28 1.70 1.40 -5.10
C PHE A 28 2.15 1.79 -6.51
N ARG A 29 1.32 2.58 -7.16
CA ARG A 29 1.58 3.22 -8.44
C ARG A 29 1.56 4.73 -8.26
N LYS A 30 2.50 5.41 -8.89
CA LYS A 30 2.51 6.87 -8.93
C LYS A 30 1.52 7.35 -9.99
N VAL A 31 0.51 8.11 -9.57
CA VAL A 31 -0.49 8.73 -10.45
C VAL A 31 -0.39 10.23 -10.23
N GLY A 32 0.28 10.92 -11.16
CA GLY A 32 0.66 12.32 -10.98
C GLY A 32 1.63 12.49 -9.81
N GLN A 33 1.24 13.31 -8.82
CA GLN A 33 2.03 13.55 -7.61
C GLN A 33 1.63 12.63 -6.43
N SER A 34 0.59 11.81 -6.60
CA SER A 34 0.07 10.98 -5.51
C SER A 34 0.38 9.50 -5.71
N LEU A 35 0.60 8.79 -4.60
CA LEU A 35 0.62 7.32 -4.59
C LEU A 35 -0.81 6.79 -4.55
N ARG A 36 -1.07 5.81 -5.42
CA ARG A 36 -2.35 5.12 -5.51
C ARG A 36 -2.12 3.62 -5.54
N CYS A 37 -2.83 2.90 -4.70
CA CYS A 37 -2.89 1.44 -4.71
C CYS A 37 -4.23 0.98 -5.27
N ARG A 38 -4.21 -0.11 -6.05
CA ARG A 38 -5.44 -0.80 -6.46
C ARG A 38 -5.78 -1.83 -5.39
N PRO A 39 -7.03 -1.93 -4.92
CA PRO A 39 -7.42 -2.94 -3.92
C PRO A 39 -7.05 -4.36 -4.36
N ALA A 40 -7.37 -4.72 -5.61
CA ALA A 40 -7.05 -6.03 -6.16
C ALA A 40 -5.54 -6.34 -6.26
N ASP A 41 -4.68 -5.31 -6.36
CA ASP A 41 -3.23 -5.53 -6.32
C ASP A 41 -2.76 -5.73 -4.87
N LEU A 42 -3.34 -4.98 -3.92
CA LEU A 42 -3.05 -5.10 -2.48
C LEU A 42 -3.44 -6.48 -1.93
N ASP A 43 -4.62 -6.98 -2.29
CA ASP A 43 -5.09 -8.31 -1.89
C ASP A 43 -4.14 -9.40 -2.40
N LYS A 44 -3.77 -9.36 -3.69
CA LYS A 44 -2.78 -10.30 -4.26
C LYS A 44 -1.41 -10.22 -3.60
N TRP A 45 -1.02 -9.03 -3.13
CA TRP A 45 0.22 -8.86 -2.39
C TRP A 45 0.12 -9.51 -1.00
N LEU A 46 -1.00 -9.32 -0.30
CA LEU A 46 -1.26 -9.97 0.99
C LEU A 46 -1.31 -11.49 0.86
N ASP A 47 -1.99 -12.02 -0.15
CA ASP A 47 -2.07 -13.47 -0.43
C ASP A 47 -0.68 -14.09 -0.64
N ARG A 48 0.30 -13.30 -1.12
CA ARG A 48 1.69 -13.74 -1.32
C ARG A 48 2.53 -13.71 -0.03
N GLN A 49 2.08 -13.00 1.00
CA GLN A 49 2.79 -12.94 2.30
C GLN A 49 2.39 -14.09 3.24
N ASN A 50 1.41 -14.90 2.86
CA ASN A 50 0.94 -16.08 3.59
C ASN A 50 1.62 -17.35 3.08
#